data_AF-A0A7X5VQ48-F1
#
_entry.id   AF-A0A7X5VQ48-F1
#
_cell.length_a   1.000
_cell.length_b   1.000
_cell.length_c   1.000
_cell.angle_alpha   90.00
_cell.angle_beta   90.00
_cell.angle_gamma   90.00
#
_symmetry.space_group_name_H-M   'P 1'
#
loop_
_entity.id
_entity.type
_entity.pdbx_description
1 polymer ?
#
loop_
_entity_poly.entity_id
_entity_poly.type
_entity_poly.pdbx_seq_one_letter_code
_entity_poly.pdbx_strand_id
1 'polypeptide(L)' 'MRRNKRKPESAAAPRRGAPRAGSGDPMVRDRVCNTFLPRSRAIVAAEGGEELFFCSEACREKHFAAQKGR' A
#
# COMPACT_ATOMS: atom_id res chain seq x y z
N MET A 1 -27.22 -4.94 -58.34
CA MET A 1 -27.69 -5.06 -56.94
C MET A 1 -26.51 -5.26 -56.01
N ARG A 2 -26.17 -4.24 -55.20
CA ARG A 2 -25.04 -4.22 -54.26
C ARG A 2 -25.45 -4.93 -52.95
N ARG A 3 -24.76 -5.99 -52.55
CA ARG A 3 -24.92 -6.59 -51.21
C ARG A 3 -23.63 -6.39 -50.41
N ASN A 4 -23.52 -5.22 -49.79
CA ASN A 4 -22.49 -4.89 -48.80
C ASN A 4 -22.59 -5.86 -47.61
N LYS A 5 -21.57 -6.73 -47.44
CA LYS A 5 -21.34 -7.49 -46.21
C LYS A 5 -20.87 -6.50 -45.13
N ARG A 6 -21.74 -6.18 -44.18
CA ARG A 6 -21.40 -5.39 -43.00
C ARG A 6 -20.58 -6.23 -42.03
N LYS A 7 -19.31 -5.85 -41.81
CA LYS A 7 -18.53 -6.15 -40.61
C LYS A 7 -19.16 -5.41 -39.43
N PRO A 8 -19.25 -6.02 -38.23
CA PRO A 8 -19.04 -5.31 -37.00
C PRO A 8 -17.69 -5.74 -36.42
N GLU A 9 -16.77 -4.78 -36.46
CA GLU A 9 -15.53 -4.72 -35.73
C GLU A 9 -15.81 -4.56 -34.23
N SER A 10 -14.91 -5.09 -33.41
CA SER A 10 -14.77 -4.83 -31.96
C SER A 10 -15.86 -5.38 -31.03
N ALA A 11 -15.87 -6.71 -30.87
CA ALA A 11 -16.17 -7.30 -29.57
C ALA A 11 -14.98 -7.04 -28.64
N ALA A 12 -15.05 -5.89 -27.94
CA ALA A 12 -14.10 -5.49 -26.93
C ALA A 12 -13.89 -6.61 -25.91
N ALA A 13 -12.63 -7.00 -25.72
CA ALA A 13 -12.21 -7.89 -24.65
C ALA A 13 -12.77 -7.40 -23.30
N PRO A 14 -13.33 -8.27 -22.44
CA PRO A 14 -13.65 -7.88 -21.09
C PRO A 14 -12.35 -7.44 -20.43
N ARG A 15 -12.34 -6.17 -20.07
CA ARG A 15 -11.23 -5.45 -19.46
C ARG A 15 -10.91 -6.24 -18.20
N ARG A 16 -9.68 -6.78 -18.12
CA ARG A 16 -9.14 -7.45 -16.93
C ARG A 16 -9.60 -6.68 -15.71
N GLY A 17 -10.49 -7.30 -14.93
CA GLY A 17 -11.02 -6.71 -13.71
C GLY A 17 -9.85 -6.38 -12.81
N ALA A 18 -9.51 -5.09 -12.73
CA ALA A 18 -8.68 -4.60 -11.66
C ALA A 18 -9.42 -5.01 -10.37
N PRO A 19 -8.76 -5.72 -9.44
CA PRO A 19 -9.39 -5.96 -8.16
C PRO A 19 -9.71 -4.58 -7.58
N ARG A 20 -10.99 -4.31 -7.35
CA ARG A 20 -11.43 -3.24 -6.45
C ARG A 20 -10.95 -3.66 -5.07
N ALA A 21 -9.66 -3.53 -4.81
CA ALA A 21 -9.10 -3.63 -3.47
C ALA A 21 -9.86 -2.58 -2.67
N GLY A 22 -10.64 -3.05 -1.69
CA GLY A 22 -11.50 -2.20 -0.88
C GLY A 22 -10.72 -1.00 -0.39
N SER A 23 -11.40 0.13 -0.31
CA SER A 23 -10.93 1.43 0.17
C SER A 23 -10.54 1.35 1.66
N GLY A 24 -9.53 0.55 1.98
CA GLY A 24 -8.96 0.36 3.29
C GLY A 24 -7.57 0.94 3.30
N ASP A 25 -7.27 1.74 4.31
CA ASP A 25 -5.90 2.19 4.58
C ASP A 25 -4.96 0.98 4.64
N PRO A 26 -3.79 1.03 3.98
CA PRO A 26 -2.83 -0.05 4.06
C PRO A 26 -2.39 -0.25 5.51
N MET A 27 -2.51 -1.48 6.00
CA MET A 27 -2.06 -1.85 7.34
C MET A 27 -0.55 -2.01 7.35
N VAL A 28 0.12 -1.26 8.21
CA VAL A 28 1.57 -1.34 8.44
C VAL A 28 1.83 -1.93 9.82
N ARG A 29 3.03 -2.49 10.02
CA ARG A 29 3.42 -3.14 11.28
C ARG A 29 4.51 -2.32 11.97
N ASP A 30 4.29 -2.05 13.25
CA ASP A 30 5.32 -1.50 14.13
C ASP A 30 6.43 -2.53 14.39
N ARG A 31 7.71 -2.14 14.23
CA ARG A 31 8.85 -3.04 14.41
C ARG A 31 9.22 -3.31 15.86
N VAL A 32 8.80 -2.46 16.79
CA VAL A 32 9.10 -2.53 18.22
C VAL A 32 8.08 -3.38 18.96
N CYS A 33 6.79 -3.10 18.79
CA CYS A 33 5.72 -3.81 19.51
C CYS A 33 4.94 -4.79 18.63
N ASN A 34 5.23 -4.86 17.33
CA ASN A 34 4.57 -5.75 16.38
C ASN A 34 3.07 -5.51 16.17
N THR A 35 2.55 -4.36 16.61
CA THR A 35 1.16 -3.95 16.40
C THR A 35 0.91 -3.59 14.94
N PHE A 36 -0.22 -4.02 14.39
CA PHE A 36 -0.67 -3.62 13.06
C PHE A 36 -1.63 -2.45 13.15
N LEU A 37 -1.38 -1.40 12.37
CA LEU A 37 -2.17 -0.18 12.35
C LEU A 37 -2.31 0.38 10.94
N PRO A 38 -3.35 1.19 10.67
CA PRO A 38 -3.49 1.91 9.41
C PRO A 38 -2.29 2.84 9.17
N ARG A 39 -1.72 2.85 7.96
CA ARG A 39 -0.61 3.74 7.58
C ARG A 39 -0.93 5.20 7.88
N SER A 40 -2.16 5.65 7.65
CA SER A 40 -2.60 7.02 7.96
C SER A 40 -2.52 7.39 9.45
N ARG A 41 -2.48 6.41 10.35
CA ARG A 41 -2.32 6.64 11.81
C ARG A 41 -0.91 6.35 12.31
N ALA A 42 -0.05 5.81 11.46
CA ALA A 42 1.30 5.45 11.85
C ALA A 42 2.20 6.68 11.86
N ILE A 43 3.07 6.75 12.87
CA ILE A 43 4.14 7.72 12.92
C ILE A 43 5.23 7.21 11.98
N VAL A 44 5.52 7.97 10.93
CA VAL A 44 6.55 7.63 9.95
C VAL A 44 7.88 8.23 10.38
N ALA A 45 8.94 7.44 10.35
CA ALA A 45 10.30 7.94 10.48
C ALA A 45 11.20 7.33 9.39
N ALA A 46 12.14 8.12 8.88
CA ALA A 46 13.10 7.65 7.91
C ALA A 46 14.38 7.19 8.63
N GLU A 47 14.84 5.98 8.33
CA GLU A 47 16.05 5.41 8.91
C GLU A 47 16.78 4.58 7.86
N GLY A 48 18.07 4.85 7.63
CA GLY A 48 18.87 4.06 6.68
C GLY A 48 18.34 4.06 5.23
N GLY A 49 17.47 5.00 4.86
CA GLY A 49 16.81 5.04 3.55
C GLY A 49 15.48 4.28 3.47
N GLU A 50 15.02 3.68 4.57
CA GLU A 50 13.72 3.01 4.67
C GLU A 50 12.74 3.82 5.53
N GLU A 51 11.46 3.80 5.14
CA GLU A 51 10.37 4.35 5.96
C GLU A 51 9.94 3.31 7.00
N LEU A 52 10.08 3.67 8.27
CA LEU A 52 9.60 2.89 9.40
C LEU A 52 8.30 3.47 9.94
N PHE A 53 7.40 2.57 10.34
CA PHE A 53 6.08 2.90 10.84
C PHE A 53 5.99 2.51 12.31
N PHE A 54 5.50 3.42 13.15
CA PHE A 54 5.34 3.21 14.59
C PHE A 54 3.92 3.52 15.04
N CYS A 55 3.44 2.75 16.02
CA CYS A 55 2.11 2.93 16.60
C CYS A 55 2.04 4.10 17.60
N SER A 56 3.20 4.52 18.13
CA SER A 56 3.31 5.55 19.15
C SER A 56 4.70 6.16 19.17
N GLU A 57 4.82 7.37 19.74
CA GLU A 57 6.09 8.08 19.91
C GLU A 57 7.06 7.25 20.77
N ALA A 58 6.57 6.59 21.82
CA ALA A 58 7.37 5.73 22.67
C ALA A 58 8.00 4.55 21.91
N CYS A 59 7.32 3.97 20.91
CA CYS A 59 7.90 2.92 20.07
C CYS A 59 8.98 3.49 19.15
N ARG A 60 8.72 4.65 18.53
CA ARG A 60 9.72 5.35 17.72
C ARG A 60 10.99 5.66 18.53
N GLU A 61 10.84 6.20 19.74
CA GLU A 61 11.98 6.52 20.62
C GLU A 61 12.77 5.28 21.01
N LYS A 62 12.11 4.19 21.39
CA LYS A 62 12.78 2.91 21.70
C LYS A 62 13.60 2.39 20.52
N HIS A 63 13.05 2.51 19.31
CA HIS A 63 13.73 2.10 18.08
C HIS A 63 15.03 2.91 17.86
N PHE A 64 14.95 4.24 17.92
CA PHE A 64 16.12 5.10 17.75
C PHE A 64 17.12 5.04 18.91
N ALA A 65 16.64 4.81 20.14
CA ALA A 65 17.51 4.61 21.31
C ALA A 65 18.34 3.32 21.16
N ALA A 66 17.73 2.24 20.64
CA ALA A 66 18.43 0.99 20.37
C ALA A 66 19.44 1.12 19.20
N GLN A 67 19.15 1.95 18.20
CA GLN A 67 20.07 2.27 17.10
C GLN A 67 21.29 3.07 17.54
N LYS A 68 21.11 4.05 18.43
CA LYS A 68 22.18 4.98 18.85
C LYS A 68 23.32 4.31 19.64
N GLY A 69 23.15 3.06 20.08
CA GLY A 69 24.14 2.32 20.84
C GLY A 69 24.96 1.28 20.05
N ARG A 70 24.84 1.26 18.71
CA ARG A 70 25.54 0.31 17.83
C ARG A 70 26.53 1.04 16.92
#